data_AF-X1HIT4-F1
#
_entry.id   AF-X1HIT4-F1
#
_cell.length_a   1.000
_cell.length_b   1.000
_cell.length_c   1.000
_cell.angle_alpha   90.00
_cell.angle_beta   90.00
_cell.angle_gamma   90.00
#
_symmetry.space_group_name_H-M   'P 1'
#
loop_
_entity.id
_entity.type
_entity.pdbx_description
1 polymer ?
#
loop_
_entity_poly.entity_id
_entity_poly.type
_entity_poly.pdbx_seq_one_letter_code
_entity_poly.pdbx_strand_id
1 'polypeptide(L)'
;HTVRAYRDTFRLFLPFAAKHRGVKIESLRVDHLSHLLILAFLDDLELERKNTARTRNQRLAALKSLAKMIRFMYPEKRELAQKILNIP
;
A
#
# COMPACT_ATOMS: atom_id res chain seq x y z
N HIS A 1 2.75 -0.39 -19.49
CA HIS A 1 1.79 0.37 -18.63
C HIS A 1 1.88 0.03 -17.14
N THR A 2 2.14 -1.22 -16.76
CA THR A 2 2.13 -1.72 -15.37
C THR A 2 3.17 -1.07 -14.45
N VAL A 3 4.42 -0.88 -14.90
CA VAL A 3 5.48 -0.24 -14.09
C VAL A 3 5.12 1.22 -13.75
N ARG A 4 4.57 1.98 -14.69
CA ARG A 4 4.13 3.37 -14.45
C ARG A 4 3.05 3.42 -13.38
N ALA A 5 2.02 2.57 -13.48
CA ALA A 5 0.96 2.52 -12.48
C ALA A 5 1.46 2.13 -11.08
N TYR A 6 2.44 1.23 -10.99
CA TYR A 6 3.07 0.85 -9.72
C TYR A 6 3.84 2.02 -9.12
N ARG A 7 4.72 2.66 -9.92
CA ARG A 7 5.47 3.84 -9.49
C ARG A 7 4.55 4.96 -9.01
N ASP A 8 3.49 5.24 -9.76
CA ASP A 8 2.54 6.29 -9.43
C ASP A 8 1.76 5.95 -8.15
N THR A 9 1.47 4.66 -7.91
CA THR A 9 0.91 4.19 -6.63
C THR A 9 1.86 4.46 -5.47
N PHE A 10 3.13 4.03 -5.58
CA PHE A 10 4.11 4.23 -4.50
C PHE A 10 4.44 5.70 -4.24
N ARG A 11 4.43 6.53 -5.28
CA ARG A 11 4.62 7.98 -5.15
C ARG A 11 3.55 8.64 -4.26
N LEU A 12 2.33 8.10 -4.25
CA LEU A 12 1.25 8.58 -3.37
C LEU A 12 1.28 7.87 -2.01
N PHE A 13 1.53 6.55 -2.02
CA PHE A 13 1.46 5.73 -0.82
C PHE A 13 2.57 6.04 0.19
N LEU A 14 3.82 6.22 -0.25
CA LEU A 14 4.94 6.41 0.70
C LEU A 14 4.81 7.71 1.52
N PRO A 15 4.51 8.89 0.93
CA PRO A 15 4.25 10.09 1.71
C PRO A 15 3.04 9.95 2.64
N PHE A 16 1.96 9.32 2.17
CA PHE A 16 0.79 9.03 3.00
C PHE A 16 1.16 8.17 4.21
N ALA A 17 1.88 7.07 3.98
CA ALA A 17 2.31 6.14 5.02
C ALA A 17 3.19 6.80 6.07
N ALA A 18 4.15 7.63 5.63
CA ALA A 18 5.02 8.38 6.52
C ALA A 18 4.22 9.35 7.40
N LYS A 19 3.34 10.15 6.79
CA LYS A 19 2.45 11.08 7.50
C LYS A 19 1.55 10.36 8.50
N HIS A 20 0.90 9.27 8.08
CA HIS A 20 -0.02 8.50 8.91
C HIS A 20 0.68 7.83 10.11
N ARG A 21 1.95 7.45 9.96
CA ARG A 21 2.77 6.87 11.04
C ARG A 21 3.53 7.90 11.88
N GLY A 22 3.53 9.18 11.47
CA GLY A 22 4.29 10.22 12.15
C GLY A 22 5.81 10.06 12.02
N VAL A 23 6.29 9.44 10.95
CA VAL A 23 7.72 9.22 10.70
C VAL A 23 8.16 9.88 9.39
N LYS A 24 9.47 10.07 9.20
CA LYS A 24 10.02 10.51 7.92
C LYS A 24 9.86 9.41 6.87
N ILE A 25 9.71 9.80 5.60
CA ILE A 25 9.60 8.85 4.47
C ILE A 25 10.81 7.90 4.43
N GLU A 26 12.02 8.43 4.62
CA GLU A 26 13.28 7.65 4.66
C GLU A 26 13.35 6.65 5.83
N SER A 27 12.54 6.84 6.87
CA SER A 27 12.47 5.97 8.04
C SER A 27 11.38 4.90 7.92
N LEU A 28 10.64 4.86 6.81
CA LEU A 28 9.64 3.81 6.57
C LEU A 28 10.32 2.43 6.48
N ARG A 29 9.67 1.44 7.08
CA ARG A 29 10.11 0.05 7.16
C ARG A 29 8.91 -0.84 6.88
N VAL A 30 9.17 -2.10 6.56
CA VAL A 30 8.11 -3.10 6.37
C VAL A 30 7.25 -3.22 7.64
N ASP A 31 7.84 -3.06 8.82
CA ASP A 31 7.13 -3.06 10.11
C ASP A 31 6.07 -1.96 10.26
N HIS A 32 6.22 -0.86 9.53
CA HIS A 32 5.24 0.22 9.53
C HIS A 32 4.01 -0.12 8.67
N LEU A 33 4.10 -1.12 7.78
CA LEU A 33 3.02 -1.53 6.91
C LEU A 33 1.99 -2.35 7.69
N SER A 34 0.71 -2.09 7.39
CA SER A 34 -0.41 -2.88 7.90
C SER A 34 -1.55 -2.87 6.89
N HIS A 35 -2.43 -3.87 6.95
CA HIS A 35 -3.66 -3.87 6.16
C HIS A 35 -4.52 -2.63 6.45
N LEU A 36 -4.59 -2.17 7.70
CA LEU A 36 -5.30 -0.95 8.10
C LEU A 36 -4.71 0.31 7.44
N LEU A 37 -3.38 0.40 7.36
CA LEU A 37 -2.72 1.52 6.69
C LEU A 37 -3.06 1.55 5.20
N ILE A 38 -3.15 0.39 4.56
CA ILE A 38 -3.54 0.28 3.15
C ILE A 38 -5.00 0.66 2.96
N LEU A 39 -5.91 0.20 3.83
CA LEU A 39 -7.31 0.61 3.77
C LEU A 39 -7.45 2.13 3.93
N ALA A 40 -6.81 2.71 4.94
CA ALA A 40 -6.82 4.17 5.15
C ALA A 40 -6.29 4.94 3.93
N PHE A 41 -5.26 4.42 3.26
CA PHE A 41 -4.76 5.02 2.01
C PHE A 41 -5.78 4.96 0.88
N LEU A 42 -6.49 3.83 0.73
CA LEU A 42 -7.49 3.68 -0.32
C LEU A 42 -8.70 4.60 -0.06
N ASP A 43 -9.10 4.74 1.19
CA ASP A 43 -10.21 5.62 1.60
C ASP A 43 -9.84 7.10 1.37
N ASP A 44 -8.63 7.52 1.75
CA ASP A 44 -8.09 8.87 1.49
C ASP A 44 -8.10 9.21 -0.01
N LEU A 45 -7.76 8.24 -0.86
CA LEU A 45 -7.78 8.40 -2.31
C LEU A 45 -9.18 8.52 -2.91
N GLU A 46 -10.20 7.94 -2.27
CA GLU A 46 -11.60 8.11 -2.70
C GLU A 46 -12.10 9.51 -2.32
N LEU A 47 -11.79 9.95 -1.09
CA LEU A 47 -12.24 11.24 -0.54
C LEU A 47 -11.58 12.43 -1.23
N GLU A 48 -10.25 12.45 -1.39
CA GLU A 48 -9.56 13.63 -1.92
C GLU A 48 -9.68 13.78 -3.45
N ARG A 49 -9.80 12.67 -4.18
CA ARG A 49 -9.60 12.67 -5.63
C ARG A 49 -10.80 12.21 -6.45
N LYS A 50 -11.93 11.86 -5.81
CA LYS A 50 -13.12 11.31 -6.49
C LYS A 50 -12.77 10.16 -7.44
N ASN A 51 -11.78 9.35 -7.08
CA ASN A 51 -11.29 8.28 -7.96
C ASN A 51 -12.36 7.22 -8.15
N THR A 52 -12.45 6.68 -9.37
CA THR A 52 -13.32 5.53 -9.64
C THR A 52 -12.80 4.26 -8.97
N ALA A 53 -13.70 3.31 -8.69
CA ALA A 53 -13.34 1.98 -8.19
C ALA A 53 -12.25 1.29 -9.02
N ARG A 54 -12.18 1.58 -10.33
CA ARG A 54 -11.13 1.07 -11.22
C ARG A 54 -9.73 1.52 -10.81
N THR A 55 -9.55 2.81 -10.53
CA THR A 55 -8.24 3.36 -10.16
C THR A 55 -7.84 2.92 -8.75
N ARG A 56 -8.80 2.78 -7.84
CA ARG A 56 -8.59 2.16 -6.51
C ARG A 56 -8.07 0.72 -6.64
N ASN A 57 -8.73 -0.11 -7.45
CA ASN A 57 -8.37 -1.51 -7.63
C ASN A 57 -6.99 -1.67 -8.28
N GLN A 58 -6.62 -0.79 -9.22
CA GLN A 58 -5.28 -0.78 -9.80
C GLN A 58 -4.20 -0.48 -8.75
N ARG A 59 -4.44 0.47 -7.84
CA ARG A 59 -3.51 0.79 -6.75
C ARG A 59 -3.43 -0.32 -5.71
N LEU A 60 -4.57 -0.90 -5.33
CA LEU A 60 -4.60 -2.07 -4.45
C LEU A 60 -3.84 -3.25 -5.06
N ALA A 61 -3.94 -3.48 -6.37
CA ALA A 61 -3.17 -4.54 -7.04
C ALA A 61 -1.65 -4.33 -6.92
N ALA A 62 -1.16 -3.09 -7.05
CA ALA A 62 0.25 -2.77 -6.85
C ALA A 62 0.70 -3.03 -5.39
N LEU A 63 -0.13 -2.67 -4.41
CA LEU A 63 0.15 -2.91 -2.99
C LEU A 63 0.08 -4.40 -2.62
N LYS A 64 -0.84 -5.16 -3.21
CA LYS A 64 -0.87 -6.62 -3.10
C LYS A 64 0.38 -7.26 -3.70
N SER A 65 0.89 -6.74 -4.80
CA SER A 65 2.16 -7.20 -5.38
C SER A 65 3.33 -6.99 -4.41
N LEU A 66 3.40 -5.80 -3.77
CA LEU A 66 4.35 -5.55 -2.69
C LEU A 66 4.20 -6.55 -1.54
N ALA A 67 2.97 -6.87 -1.11
CA ALA A 67 2.73 -7.86 -0.07
C ALA A 67 3.22 -9.27 -0.46
N LYS A 68 3.06 -9.68 -1.73
CA LYS A 68 3.64 -10.95 -2.22
C LYS A 68 5.16 -10.96 -2.09
N MET A 69 5.82 -9.84 -2.44
CA MET A 69 7.27 -9.70 -2.31
C MET A 69 7.71 -9.72 -0.85
N ILE A 70 7.01 -9.01 0.04
CA ILE A 70 7.27 -9.03 1.50
C ILE A 70 7.15 -10.44 2.05
N ARG A 71 6.09 -11.18 1.68
CA ARG A 71 5.89 -12.57 2.11
C ARG A 71 7.05 -13.49 1.72
N PHE A 72 7.69 -13.23 0.58
CA PHE A 72 8.82 -14.00 0.09
C PHE A 72 10.13 -13.60 0.77
N MET A 73 10.38 -12.29 0.92
CA MET A 73 11.62 -11.75 1.47
C MET A 73 11.70 -11.81 3.00
N TYR A 74 10.55 -11.74 3.68
CA TYR A 74 10.41 -11.67 5.14
C TYR A 74 9.40 -12.72 5.61
N PRO A 75 9.79 -14.00 5.74
CA PRO A 75 8.89 -15.08 6.14
C PRO A 75 8.15 -14.83 7.46
N GLU A 76 8.78 -14.11 8.40
CA GLU A 76 8.20 -13.69 9.67
C GLU A 76 7.04 -12.70 9.52
N LYS A 77 6.90 -12.05 8.36
CA LYS A 77 5.81 -11.12 8.02
C LYS A 77 4.69 -11.79 7.21
N ARG A 78 4.65 -13.12 7.15
CA ARG A 78 3.66 -13.88 6.36
C ARG A 78 2.21 -13.52 6.71
N GLU A 79 1.88 -13.40 7.99
CA GLU A 79 0.54 -13.03 8.46
C GLU A 79 0.14 -11.62 8.02
N LEU A 80 1.07 -10.66 8.16
CA LEU A 80 0.88 -9.29 7.68
C LEU A 80 0.60 -9.28 6.17
N ALA A 81 1.43 -9.97 5.39
CA ALA A 81 1.26 -10.04 3.94
C ALA A 81 -0.08 -10.70 3.56
N GLN A 82 -0.48 -11.78 4.25
CA GLN A 82 -1.73 -12.46 3.96
C GLN A 82 -2.95 -11.57 4.22
N LYS A 83 -2.95 -10.80 5.32
CA LYS A 83 -4.01 -9.81 5.59
C LYS A 83 -4.14 -8.78 4.46
N ILE A 84 -3.02 -8.30 3.93
CA ILE A 84 -3.02 -7.34 2.80
C ILE A 84 -3.55 -8.00 1.51
N LEU A 85 -3.14 -9.24 1.23
CA LEU A 85 -3.58 -9.98 0.04
C LEU A 85 -5.09 -10.24 0.03
N ASN A 86 -5.69 -10.37 1.21
CA ASN A 86 -7.11 -10.64 1.41
C ASN A 86 -8.01 -9.39 1.36
N ILE A 87 -7.46 -8.17 1.25
CA ILE A 87 -8.28 -6.95 1.07
C ILE A 87 -9.07 -7.07 -0.23
N PRO A 88 -10.41 -6.94 -0.23
CA PRO A 88 -11.22 -7.06 -1.45
C PRO A 88 -10.94 -5.96 -2.49
#